data_AF-Q9XFH1-F1
#
_entry.id   AF-Q9XFH1-F1
#
_cell.length_a   1.000
_cell.length_b   1.000
_cell.length_c   1.000
_cell.angle_alpha   90.00
_cell.angle_beta   90.00
_cell.angle_gamma   90.00
#
_symmetry.space_group_name_H-M   'P 1'
#
loop_
_entity.id
_entity.type
_entity.pdbx_description
1 polymer ?
#
loop_
_entity_poly.entity_id
_entity_poly.type
_entity_poly.pdbx_seq_one_letter_code
_entity_poly.pdbx_strand_id
1 'polypeptide(L)'
;AEENRHGDLLNKYLYLSGRVDMRQIEKTIQYLIGSGMDPRTENSPYLGFIYTSFQERATFISHGNTARHAKEHGDLKLAQICGIIASDEKRHETAYTKIVEKLFEIDPDGTVLAFADMMKKKISMPAHLMYDGQDDNLFEHFSAVAQAFGCVHGQGLCRHT
;
A
#
# COMPACT_ATOMS: atom_id res chain seq x y z
N ALA A 1 -6.45 -15.18 -6.74
CA ALA A 1 -6.66 -14.65 -5.38
C ALA A 1 -7.11 -13.19 -5.47
N GLU A 2 -7.65 -12.61 -4.40
CA GLU A 2 -8.26 -11.26 -4.36
C GLU A 2 -7.32 -10.15 -4.85
N GLU A 3 -6.10 -10.09 -4.28
CA GLU A 3 -5.02 -9.14 -4.62
C GLU A 3 -4.63 -9.12 -6.09
N ASN A 4 -4.57 -10.29 -6.74
CA ASN A 4 -4.15 -10.37 -8.14
C ASN A 4 -5.08 -9.55 -9.06
N ARG A 5 -6.35 -9.42 -8.67
CA ARG A 5 -7.35 -8.70 -9.47
C ARG A 5 -7.11 -7.19 -9.45
N HIS A 6 -6.51 -6.65 -8.39
CA HIS A 6 -6.23 -5.22 -8.27
C HIS A 6 -5.20 -4.79 -9.31
N GLY A 7 -4.07 -5.51 -9.37
CA GLY A 7 -3.02 -5.30 -10.35
C GLY A 7 -3.51 -5.49 -11.79
N ASP A 8 -4.24 -6.59 -12.05
CA ASP A 8 -4.79 -6.87 -13.39
C ASP A 8 -5.72 -5.76 -13.90
N LEU A 9 -6.57 -5.23 -13.01
CA LEU A 9 -7.55 -4.20 -13.36
C LEU A 9 -6.87 -2.86 -13.62
N LEU A 10 -5.94 -2.45 -12.76
CA LEU A 10 -5.17 -1.21 -12.92
C LEU A 10 -4.26 -1.26 -14.15
N ASN A 11 -3.59 -2.38 -14.39
CA ASN A 11 -2.72 -2.56 -15.56
C ASN A 11 -3.51 -2.39 -16.87
N LYS A 12 -4.65 -3.07 -17.00
CA LYS A 12 -5.50 -2.95 -18.20
C LYS A 12 -6.08 -1.55 -18.36
N TYR A 13 -6.49 -0.89 -17.27
CA TYR A 13 -6.96 0.49 -17.34
C TYR A 13 -5.86 1.42 -17.84
N LEU A 14 -4.65 1.34 -17.26
CA LEU A 14 -3.51 2.17 -17.66
C LEU A 14 -3.11 1.94 -19.12
N TYR A 15 -3.05 0.66 -19.55
CA TYR A 15 -2.77 0.28 -20.93
C TYR A 15 -3.78 0.91 -21.91
N LEU A 16 -5.08 0.78 -21.63
CA LEU A 16 -6.13 1.31 -22.49
C LEU A 16 -6.27 2.84 -22.42
N SER A 17 -5.80 3.46 -21.35
CA SER A 17 -5.85 4.93 -21.21
C SER A 17 -4.98 5.65 -22.24
N GLY A 18 -3.91 5.01 -22.72
CA GLY A 18 -2.92 5.61 -23.61
C GLY A 18 -2.15 6.79 -23.00
N ARG A 19 -2.21 6.99 -21.68
CA ARG A 19 -1.60 8.16 -21.00
C ARG A 19 -0.23 7.90 -20.39
N VAL A 20 0.22 6.65 -20.37
CA VAL A 20 1.46 6.22 -19.72
C VAL A 20 2.28 5.31 -20.64
N ASP A 21 3.60 5.30 -20.44
CA ASP A 21 4.49 4.37 -21.13
C ASP A 21 4.46 3.01 -20.41
N MET A 22 3.70 2.07 -20.97
CA MET A 22 3.55 0.73 -20.42
C MET A 22 4.85 -0.07 -20.42
N ARG A 23 5.77 0.18 -21.37
CA ARG A 23 7.06 -0.50 -21.41
C ARG A 23 7.92 -0.10 -20.21
N GLN A 24 7.91 1.18 -19.86
CA GLN A 24 8.61 1.66 -18.67
C GLN A 24 7.97 1.10 -17.39
N ILE A 25 6.63 1.08 -17.30
CA ILE A 25 5.93 0.49 -16.13
C ILE A 25 6.29 -1.00 -15.96
N GLU A 26 6.23 -1.80 -17.02
CA GLU A 26 6.55 -3.23 -16.98
C GLU A 26 8.00 -3.49 -16.57
N LYS A 27 8.94 -2.69 -17.08
CA LYS A 27 10.35 -2.74 -16.67
C LYS A 27 10.53 -2.43 -15.19
N THR A 28 9.84 -1.40 -14.68
CA THR A 28 9.84 -1.05 -13.25
C THR A 28 9.27 -2.18 -12.39
N ILE A 29 8.18 -2.81 -12.81
CA ILE A 29 7.60 -3.97 -12.11
C ILE A 29 8.60 -5.13 -12.09
N GLN A 30 9.28 -5.40 -13.21
CA GLN A 30 10.29 -6.46 -13.30
C GLN A 30 11.46 -6.21 -12.32
N TYR A 31 11.97 -4.98 -12.25
CA TYR A 31 12.99 -4.62 -11.26
C TYR A 31 12.48 -4.78 -9.84
N LEU A 32 11.27 -4.31 -9.53
CA LEU A 32 10.72 -4.39 -8.19
C LEU A 32 10.55 -5.85 -7.72
N ILE A 33 10.04 -6.73 -8.58
CA ILE A 33 9.93 -8.16 -8.28
C ILE A 33 11.32 -8.78 -8.07
N GLY A 34 12.30 -8.42 -8.90
CA GLY A 34 13.67 -8.92 -8.79
C GLY A 34 14.40 -8.43 -7.53
N SER A 35 14.14 -7.19 -7.11
CA SER A 35 14.70 -6.59 -5.89
C SER A 35 14.03 -7.16 -4.63
N GLY A 36 12.76 -7.57 -4.72
CA GLY A 36 11.98 -8.01 -3.58
C GLY A 36 11.74 -6.88 -2.57
N MET A 37 11.51 -7.27 -1.33
CA MET A 37 11.28 -6.35 -0.22
C MET A 37 11.68 -7.00 1.10
N ASP A 38 12.31 -6.23 1.99
CA ASP A 38 12.50 -6.61 3.40
C ASP A 38 11.56 -5.77 4.31
N PRO A 39 10.45 -6.35 4.81
CA PRO A 39 9.56 -5.67 5.74
C PRO A 39 10.11 -5.62 7.17
N ARG A 40 11.28 -6.22 7.45
CA ARG A 40 11.94 -6.31 8.77
C ARG A 40 11.06 -6.94 9.84
N THR A 41 10.24 -7.91 9.42
CA THR A 41 9.31 -8.66 10.28
C THR A 41 9.92 -9.92 10.89
N GLU A 42 11.17 -10.26 10.54
CA GLU A 42 11.98 -11.30 11.21
C GLU A 42 11.29 -12.68 11.28
N ASN A 43 10.43 -12.99 10.31
CA ASN A 43 9.56 -14.18 10.31
C ASN A 43 8.62 -14.29 11.53
N SER A 44 8.46 -13.20 12.29
CA SER A 44 7.55 -13.12 13.43
C SER A 44 6.12 -12.86 12.94
N PRO A 45 5.14 -13.69 13.31
CA PRO A 45 3.74 -13.44 12.96
C PRO A 45 3.20 -12.16 13.63
N TYR A 46 3.73 -11.78 14.80
CA TYR A 46 3.35 -10.53 15.48
C TYR A 46 3.75 -9.33 14.63
N LEU A 47 5.03 -9.25 14.26
CA LEU A 47 5.54 -8.17 13.42
C LEU A 47 4.86 -8.18 12.04
N GLY A 48 4.65 -9.37 11.46
CA GLY A 48 3.96 -9.56 10.20
C GLY A 48 2.52 -9.03 10.19
N PHE A 49 1.68 -9.45 11.13
CA PHE A 49 0.27 -9.00 11.17
C PHE A 49 0.11 -7.54 11.53
N ILE A 50 1.02 -6.99 12.36
CA ILE A 50 1.06 -5.56 12.63
C ILE A 50 1.42 -4.82 11.34
N TYR A 51 2.49 -5.24 10.65
CA TYR A 51 2.92 -4.66 9.39
C TYR A 51 1.79 -4.66 8.34
N THR A 52 1.15 -5.81 8.11
CA THR A 52 0.06 -5.92 7.11
C THR A 52 -1.14 -5.07 7.49
N SER A 53 -1.54 -5.02 8.77
CA SER A 53 -2.62 -4.14 9.22
C SER A 53 -2.38 -2.68 8.85
N PHE A 54 -1.15 -2.18 9.00
CA PHE A 54 -0.80 -0.82 8.57
C PHE A 54 -0.80 -0.64 7.06
N GLN A 55 -0.29 -1.62 6.32
CA GLN A 55 -0.23 -1.54 4.86
C GLN A 55 -1.62 -1.55 4.23
N GLU A 56 -2.50 -2.46 4.64
CA GLU A 56 -3.88 -2.52 4.11
C GLU A 56 -4.66 -1.23 4.38
N ARG A 57 -4.45 -0.64 5.56
CA ARG A 57 -5.04 0.66 5.86
C ARG A 57 -4.47 1.76 4.97
N ALA A 58 -3.16 1.74 4.72
CA ALA A 58 -2.50 2.73 3.87
C ALA A 58 -3.00 2.63 2.42
N THR A 59 -3.14 1.41 1.88
CA THR A 59 -3.68 1.18 0.53
C THR A 59 -5.16 1.54 0.44
N PHE A 60 -5.97 1.21 1.46
CA PHE A 60 -7.36 1.66 1.56
C PHE A 60 -7.49 3.18 1.43
N ILE A 61 -6.70 3.93 2.22
CA ILE A 61 -6.72 5.40 2.19
C ILE A 61 -6.26 5.92 0.83
N SER A 62 -5.17 5.36 0.29
CA SER A 62 -4.61 5.75 -1.01
C SER A 62 -5.65 5.59 -2.13
N HIS A 63 -6.21 4.39 -2.26
CA HIS A 63 -7.21 4.09 -3.28
C HIS A 63 -8.50 4.90 -3.09
N GLY A 64 -8.95 5.11 -1.85
CA GLY A 64 -10.09 5.97 -1.56
C GLY A 64 -9.87 7.43 -2.00
N ASN A 65 -8.68 7.98 -1.78
CA ASN A 65 -8.33 9.33 -2.22
C ASN A 65 -8.22 9.40 -3.75
N THR A 66 -7.56 8.44 -4.40
CA THR A 66 -7.49 8.39 -5.86
C THR A 66 -8.89 8.26 -6.49
N ALA A 67 -9.80 7.49 -5.88
CA ALA A 67 -11.17 7.37 -6.34
C ALA A 67 -11.92 8.73 -6.32
N ARG A 68 -11.72 9.50 -5.25
CA ARG A 68 -12.29 10.84 -5.11
C ARG A 68 -11.72 11.81 -6.14
N HIS A 69 -10.41 11.82 -6.35
CA HIS A 69 -9.78 12.65 -7.37
C HIS A 69 -10.22 12.27 -8.78
N ALA A 70 -10.32 10.98 -9.09
CA ALA A 70 -10.83 10.52 -10.38
C ALA A 70 -12.25 11.04 -10.64
N LYS A 71 -13.12 10.98 -9.62
CA LYS A 71 -14.48 11.53 -9.70
C LYS A 71 -14.50 13.05 -9.89
N GLU A 72 -13.64 13.79 -9.17
CA GLU A 72 -13.50 15.25 -9.31
C GLU A 72 -13.06 15.65 -10.72
N HIS A 73 -12.24 14.84 -11.38
CA HIS A 73 -11.79 15.04 -12.76
C HIS A 73 -12.75 14.42 -13.81
N GLY A 74 -13.91 13.92 -13.39
CA GLY A 74 -14.95 13.39 -14.28
C GLY A 74 -14.75 11.95 -14.75
N ASP A 75 -13.69 11.24 -14.30
CA ASP A 75 -13.49 9.83 -14.62
C ASP A 75 -14.19 8.92 -13.60
N LEU A 76 -15.48 8.72 -13.83
CA LEU A 76 -16.33 7.87 -12.98
C LEU A 76 -15.92 6.38 -13.02
N LYS A 77 -15.27 5.93 -14.10
CA LYS A 77 -14.86 4.52 -14.24
C LYS A 77 -13.60 4.25 -13.42
N LEU A 78 -12.61 5.13 -13.47
CA LEU A 78 -11.45 5.06 -12.59
C LEU A 78 -11.86 5.22 -11.12
N ALA A 79 -12.80 6.12 -10.82
CA ALA A 79 -13.33 6.26 -9.47
C ALA A 79 -13.96 4.96 -8.96
N GLN A 80 -14.72 4.25 -9.81
CA GLN A 80 -15.29 2.95 -9.48
C GLN A 80 -14.22 1.88 -9.27
N ILE A 81 -13.21 1.81 -10.15
CA ILE A 81 -12.09 0.86 -10.04
C ILE A 81 -11.37 1.04 -8.70
N CYS A 82 -10.93 2.26 -8.40
CA CYS A 82 -10.23 2.55 -7.15
C CYS A 82 -11.12 2.32 -5.91
N GLY A 83 -12.43 2.61 -6.00
CA GLY A 83 -13.37 2.36 -4.92
C GLY A 83 -13.60 0.87 -4.62
N ILE A 84 -13.60 0.01 -5.66
CA ILE A 84 -13.69 -1.44 -5.48
C ILE A 84 -12.44 -1.96 -4.78
N ILE A 85 -11.26 -1.56 -5.24
CA ILE A 85 -9.98 -1.96 -4.62
C ILE A 85 -9.96 -1.51 -3.15
N ALA A 86 -10.25 -0.24 -2.86
CA ALA A 86 -10.32 0.26 -1.49
C ALA A 86 -11.30 -0.54 -0.60
N SER A 87 -12.42 -1.01 -1.16
CA SER A 87 -13.36 -1.85 -0.41
C SER A 87 -12.80 -3.25 -0.09
N ASP A 88 -11.91 -3.78 -0.92
CA ASP A 88 -11.20 -5.02 -0.64
C ASP A 88 -10.17 -4.78 0.49
N GLU A 89 -9.35 -3.73 0.37
CA GLU A 89 -8.32 -3.37 1.36
C GLU A 89 -8.91 -3.16 2.76
N LYS A 90 -10.08 -2.51 2.84
CA LYS A 90 -10.77 -2.31 4.12
C LYS A 90 -11.17 -3.63 4.79
N ARG A 91 -11.53 -4.65 3.99
CA ARG A 91 -11.86 -5.99 4.52
C ARG A 91 -10.60 -6.70 4.99
N HIS A 92 -9.48 -6.55 4.30
CA HIS A 92 -8.19 -7.10 4.72
C HIS A 92 -7.66 -6.42 5.98
N GLU A 93 -7.71 -5.08 6.05
CA GLU A 93 -7.41 -4.32 7.26
C GLU A 93 -8.23 -4.84 8.45
N THR A 94 -9.55 -5.02 8.26
CA THR A 94 -10.43 -5.54 9.33
C THR A 94 -10.05 -6.95 9.75
N ALA A 95 -9.61 -7.80 8.82
CA ALA A 95 -9.20 -9.16 9.13
C ALA A 95 -7.88 -9.18 9.93
N TYR A 96 -6.86 -8.44 9.50
CA TYR A 96 -5.57 -8.41 10.19
C TYR A 96 -5.64 -7.70 11.53
N THR A 97 -6.40 -6.60 11.64
CA THR A 97 -6.60 -5.91 12.92
C THR A 97 -7.27 -6.79 13.97
N LYS A 98 -8.23 -7.64 13.58
CA LYS A 98 -8.82 -8.65 14.47
C LYS A 98 -7.82 -9.69 14.96
N ILE A 99 -6.86 -10.08 14.11
CA ILE A 99 -5.78 -11.00 14.51
C ILE A 99 -4.91 -10.32 15.58
N VAL A 100 -4.49 -9.07 15.34
CA VAL A 100 -3.68 -8.31 16.29
C VAL A 100 -4.44 -8.04 17.59
N GLU A 101 -5.73 -7.71 17.52
CA GLU A 101 -6.63 -7.59 18.69
C GLU A 101 -6.63 -8.88 19.50
N LYS A 102 -6.75 -10.04 18.84
CA LYS A 102 -6.72 -11.32 19.54
C LYS A 102 -5.35 -11.63 20.15
N LEU A 103 -4.26 -11.21 19.51
CA LEU A 103 -2.91 -11.31 20.07
C LEU A 103 -2.76 -10.43 21.32
N PHE A 104 -3.34 -9.23 21.34
CA PHE A 104 -3.38 -8.40 22.55
C PHE A 104 -4.16 -9.03 23.70
N GLU A 105 -5.20 -9.83 23.43
CA GLU A 105 -5.91 -10.56 24.49
C GLU A 105 -5.11 -11.73 25.06
N ILE A 106 -4.36 -12.46 24.21
CA ILE A 106 -3.68 -13.70 24.60
C ILE A 106 -2.27 -13.43 25.13
N ASP A 107 -1.56 -12.47 24.53
CA ASP A 107 -0.18 -12.10 24.85
C ASP A 107 0.01 -10.57 24.73
N PRO A 108 -0.51 -9.81 25.71
CA PRO A 108 -0.46 -8.35 25.67
C PRO A 108 0.98 -7.80 25.64
N ASP A 109 1.88 -8.39 26.43
CA ASP A 109 3.25 -7.91 26.58
C ASP A 109 4.06 -8.11 25.29
N GLY A 110 4.01 -9.32 24.71
CA GLY A 110 4.65 -9.61 23.44
C GLY A 110 4.11 -8.75 22.29
N THR A 111 2.79 -8.55 22.27
CA THR A 111 2.12 -7.76 21.23
C THR A 111 2.47 -6.27 21.32
N VAL A 112 2.51 -5.68 22.52
CA VAL A 112 2.97 -4.29 22.72
C VAL A 112 4.42 -4.13 22.27
N LEU A 113 5.31 -5.06 22.63
CA LEU A 113 6.72 -4.98 22.25
C LEU A 113 6.91 -5.06 20.73
N ALA A 114 6.20 -5.98 20.07
CA ALA A 114 6.21 -6.11 18.62
C ALA A 114 5.67 -4.84 17.93
N PHE A 115 4.59 -4.28 18.45
CA PHE A 115 4.02 -3.02 17.95
C PHE A 115 5.01 -1.86 18.07
N ALA A 116 5.60 -1.69 19.25
CA ALA A 116 6.60 -0.66 19.49
C ALA A 116 7.85 -0.84 18.60
N ASP A 117 8.27 -2.08 18.36
CA ASP A 117 9.39 -2.40 17.47
C ASP A 117 9.09 -2.00 16.02
N MET A 118 7.92 -2.36 15.48
CA MET A 118 7.50 -1.95 14.14
C MET A 118 7.42 -0.43 14.00
N MET A 119 6.92 0.28 15.02
CA MET A 119 6.90 1.75 15.02
C MET A 119 8.31 2.35 15.01
N LYS A 120 9.24 1.80 15.81
CA LYS A 120 10.64 2.26 15.85
C LYS A 120 11.37 2.01 14.54
N LYS A 121 11.15 0.85 13.92
CA LYS A 121 11.72 0.51 12.61
C LYS A 121 11.16 1.42 11.51
N LYS A 122 10.00 2.04 11.73
CA LYS A 122 9.13 2.67 10.72
C LYS A 122 8.56 1.62 9.76
N ILE A 123 7.28 1.78 9.45
CA ILE A 123 6.60 0.91 8.49
C ILE A 123 7.12 1.23 7.09
N SER A 124 8.04 0.40 6.58
CA SER A 124 8.60 0.55 5.23
C SER A 124 7.55 0.21 4.16
N MET A 125 7.41 1.04 3.14
CA MET A 125 6.52 0.76 2.01
C MET A 125 7.03 -0.44 1.19
N PRO A 126 6.17 -1.34 0.70
CA PRO A 126 6.59 -2.49 -0.10
C PRO A 126 7.42 -2.12 -1.33
N ALA A 127 7.04 -1.03 -2.00
CA ALA A 127 7.70 -0.56 -3.21
C ALA A 127 8.84 0.44 -2.97
N HIS A 128 9.45 0.47 -1.77
CA HIS A 128 10.51 1.44 -1.46
C HIS A 128 11.78 1.30 -2.30
N LEU A 129 11.99 0.13 -2.94
CA LEU A 129 13.09 -0.15 -3.87
C LEU A 129 12.67 0.01 -5.35
N MET A 130 11.61 0.78 -5.62
CA MET A 130 11.13 1.02 -6.98
C MET A 130 12.21 1.71 -7.83
N TYR A 131 12.48 1.15 -9.02
CA TYR A 131 13.50 1.61 -9.96
C TYR A 131 13.07 1.33 -11.41
N ASP A 132 13.23 2.30 -12.31
CA ASP A 132 12.82 2.19 -13.73
C ASP A 132 14.01 1.98 -14.70
N GLY A 133 15.22 1.86 -14.17
CA GLY A 133 16.45 1.79 -14.95
C GLY A 133 17.08 3.14 -15.27
N GLN A 134 16.59 4.24 -14.71
CA GLN A 134 17.12 5.59 -14.90
C GLN A 134 17.19 6.39 -13.60
N ASP A 135 16.13 6.35 -12.77
CA ASP A 135 16.01 7.16 -11.56
C ASP A 135 16.21 6.35 -10.28
N ASP A 136 17.37 6.52 -9.65
CA ASP A 136 17.73 5.84 -8.40
C ASP A 136 16.84 6.24 -7.20
N ASN A 137 16.15 7.39 -7.26
CA ASN A 137 15.31 7.90 -6.18
C ASN A 137 13.81 7.89 -6.57
N LEU A 138 13.43 7.02 -7.51
CA LEU A 138 12.08 6.98 -8.08
C LEU A 138 10.97 6.84 -7.03
N PHE A 139 11.19 6.04 -5.97
CA PHE A 139 10.23 5.94 -4.87
C PHE A 139 10.03 7.26 -4.11
N GLU A 140 11.11 8.02 -3.87
CA GLU A 140 11.03 9.31 -3.17
C GLU A 140 10.30 10.34 -4.03
N HIS A 141 10.62 10.41 -5.33
CA HIS A 141 9.94 11.29 -6.26
C HIS A 141 8.45 10.95 -6.40
N PHE A 142 8.12 9.67 -6.54
CA PHE A 142 6.73 9.20 -6.54
C PHE A 142 5.99 9.58 -5.25
N SER A 143 6.62 9.35 -4.10
CA SER A 143 6.03 9.61 -2.79
C SER A 143 5.79 11.11 -2.58
N ALA A 144 6.72 11.97 -3.02
CA ALA A 144 6.57 13.42 -2.96
C ALA A 144 5.36 13.90 -3.78
N VAL A 145 5.17 13.36 -4.98
CA VAL A 145 4.00 13.66 -5.82
C VAL A 145 2.72 13.15 -5.17
N ALA A 146 2.68 11.90 -4.71
CA ALA A 146 1.51 11.33 -4.05
C ALA A 146 1.10 12.12 -2.80
N GLN A 147 2.07 12.67 -2.06
CA GLN A 147 1.81 13.55 -0.93
C GLN A 147 1.29 14.92 -1.36
N ALA A 148 1.89 15.54 -2.38
CA ALA A 148 1.47 16.85 -2.88
C ALA A 148 0.04 16.86 -3.42
N PHE A 149 -0.39 15.77 -4.07
CA PHE A 149 -1.76 15.58 -4.55
C PHE A 149 -2.72 15.07 -3.46
N GLY A 150 -2.20 14.73 -2.28
CA GLY A 150 -2.99 14.28 -1.15
C GLY A 150 -3.54 12.85 -1.26
N CYS A 151 -3.00 12.03 -2.16
CA CYS A 151 -3.33 10.61 -2.28
C CYS A 151 -2.91 9.85 -1.01
N VAL A 152 -1.70 10.11 -0.50
CA VAL A 152 -1.17 9.50 0.72
C VAL A 152 -0.55 10.58 1.60
N HIS A 153 -0.86 10.57 2.89
CA HIS A 153 -0.24 11.47 3.87
C HIS A 153 0.40 10.63 5.00
N GLY A 154 1.58 11.02 5.47
CA GLY A 154 2.15 10.45 6.70
C GLY A 154 1.23 10.59 7.92
N GLN A 155 0.41 11.65 7.97
CA GLN A 155 -0.64 11.82 8.99
C GLN A 155 -1.84 10.86 8.83
N GLY A 156 -2.07 10.31 7.64
CA GLY A 156 -3.14 9.33 7.39
C GLY A 156 -2.90 8.01 8.11
N LEU A 157 -1.63 7.59 8.23
CA LEU A 157 -1.24 6.45 9.07
C LEU A 157 -1.26 6.80 10.57
N CYS A 158 -0.89 8.02 10.97
CA CYS A 158 -0.85 8.41 12.40
C CYS A 158 -2.21 8.75 13.03
N ARG A 159 -3.31 8.85 12.27
CA ARG A 159 -4.56 9.44 12.78
C ARG A 159 -5.40 8.57 13.72
N HIS A 160 -5.05 7.31 14.01
CA HIS A 160 -5.71 6.49 15.04
C HIS A 160 -4.77 5.45 15.68
N THR A 161 -3.49 5.76 15.87
CA THR A 161 -2.65 5.06 16.85
C THR A 161 -2.81 5.70 18.22
#